data_AF-A0A924RD31-F1
#
_entry.id   AF-A0A924RD31-F1
#
_cell.length_a   1.000
_cell.length_b   1.000
_cell.length_c   1.000
_cell.angle_alpha   90.00
_cell.angle_beta   90.00
_cell.angle_gamma   90.00
#
_symmetry.space_group_name_H-M   'P 1'
#
loop_
_entity.id
_entity.type
_entity.pdbx_description
1 polymer ?
#
loop_
_entity_poly.entity_id
_entity_poly.type
_entity_poly.pdbx_seq_one_letter_code
_entity_poly.pdbx_strand_id
1 'polypeptide(L)' 'MASKGATPVHRRTLAPPDYSVLPRRTRIEDTVTTSDTDPVPDPEGGRDTDRDFLIRYGAL' A
#
# COMPACT_ATOMS: atom_id res chain seq x y z
N MET A 1 18.45 12.03 66.34
CA MET A 1 18.40 12.19 64.87
C MET A 1 18.94 10.90 64.26
N ALA A 2 18.08 10.04 63.71
CA ALA A 2 18.50 8.80 63.05
C ALA A 2 18.01 8.87 61.60
N SER A 3 18.95 8.98 60.65
CA SER A 3 18.64 8.95 59.22
C SER A 3 18.26 7.53 58.82
N LYS A 4 17.01 7.38 58.39
CA LYS A 4 16.47 6.15 57.83
C LYS A 4 17.18 5.92 56.50
N GLY A 5 17.96 4.84 56.41
CA GLY A 5 18.68 4.45 55.21
C GLY A 5 17.73 4.34 54.02
N ALA A 6 18.09 4.97 52.91
CA ALA A 6 17.33 4.94 51.68
C ALA A 6 17.33 3.52 51.09
N THR A 7 16.15 2.99 50.79
CA THR A 7 15.98 1.74 50.06
C THR A 7 16.60 1.89 48.66
N PRO A 8 17.50 0.99 48.21
CA PRO A 8 18.01 1.06 46.86
C PRO A 8 16.87 0.74 45.89
N VAL A 9 16.46 1.75 45.11
CA VAL A 9 15.52 1.58 44.01
C VAL A 9 16.28 0.80 42.93
N HIS A 10 16.04 -0.50 42.83
CA HIS A 10 16.55 -1.28 41.71
C HIS A 10 15.98 -0.70 40.42
N ARG A 11 16.84 0.00 39.66
CA ARG A 11 16.55 0.43 38.30
C ARG A 11 16.19 -0.84 37.53
N ARG A 12 14.91 -1.05 37.29
CA ARG A 12 14.40 -2.22 36.58
C ARG A 12 14.88 -2.10 35.14
N THR A 13 16.03 -2.68 34.84
CA THR A 13 16.50 -2.87 33.47
C THR A 13 15.43 -3.70 32.78
N LEU A 14 14.66 -3.07 31.88
CA LEU A 14 13.69 -3.80 31.06
C LEU A 14 14.48 -4.83 30.26
N ALA A 15 14.11 -6.09 30.40
CA ALA A 15 14.64 -7.13 29.53
C ALA A 15 14.37 -6.71 28.07
N PRO A 16 15.30 -7.00 27.14
CA PRO A 16 15.07 -6.70 25.73
C PRO A 16 13.77 -7.38 25.25
N PRO A 17 13.03 -6.76 24.33
CA PRO A 17 11.82 -7.36 23.78
C PRO A 17 12.14 -8.73 23.17
N ASP A 18 11.21 -9.67 23.31
CA ASP A 18 11.33 -10.96 22.64
C ASP A 18 10.93 -10.81 21.17
N TYR A 19 11.92 -10.89 20.27
CA TYR A 19 11.74 -10.81 18.82
C TYR A 19 11.58 -12.18 18.15
N SER A 20 11.50 -13.27 18.93
CA SER A 20 11.23 -14.61 18.38
C SER A 20 9.78 -14.78 17.91
N VAL A 21 8.87 -13.95 18.44
CA VAL A 21 7.45 -13.96 18.08
C VAL A 21 7.18 -12.95 16.97
N LEU A 22 6.89 -13.48 15.79
CA LEU A 22 6.47 -12.67 14.65
C LEU A 22 4.98 -12.29 14.77
N PRO A 23 4.57 -11.14 14.20
CA PRO A 23 3.17 -10.82 14.01
C PRO A 23 2.42 -11.89 13.23
N ARG A 24 1.10 -11.93 13.40
CA ARG A 24 0.25 -12.81 12.59
C ARG A 24 0.42 -12.47 11.11
N ARG A 25 0.44 -13.52 10.28
CA ARG A 25 0.50 -13.36 8.82
C ARG A 25 -0.77 -12.68 8.31
N THR A 26 -0.61 -11.65 7.49
CA THR A 26 -1.70 -11.02 6.73
C THR A 26 -2.07 -11.94 5.57
N ARG A 27 -3.38 -12.09 5.31
CA ARG A 27 -3.84 -12.84 4.14
C ARG A 27 -3.76 -11.96 2.90
N ILE A 28 -3.53 -12.54 1.72
CA ILE A 28 -3.34 -11.77 0.48
C ILE A 28 -4.62 -11.01 0.13
N GLU A 29 -5.77 -11.59 0.39
CA GLU A 29 -7.09 -11.03 0.14
C GLU A 29 -7.30 -9.72 0.93
N ASP A 30 -6.71 -9.63 2.13
CA ASP A 30 -6.77 -8.44 3.00
C ASP A 30 -5.85 -7.31 2.51
N THR A 31 -4.98 -7.58 1.52
CA THR A 31 -4.05 -6.60 0.93
C THR A 31 -4.55 -5.99 -0.37
N VAL A 32 -5.59 -6.57 -0.97
CA VAL A 32 -6.12 -6.10 -2.24
C VAL A 32 -7.07 -4.93 -2.00
N THR A 33 -6.62 -3.72 -2.29
CA THR A 33 -7.48 -2.54 -2.37
C THR A 33 -8.09 -2.49 -3.77
N THR A 34 -9.14 -3.27 -4.03
CA THR A 34 -9.92 -3.10 -5.26
C THR A 34 -10.72 -1.81 -5.15
N SER A 35 -10.39 -0.83 -5.99
CA SER A 35 -11.28 0.27 -6.31
C SER A 35 -12.12 -0.15 -7.51
N ASP A 36 -13.43 0.07 -7.43
CA ASP A 36 -14.28 0.01 -8.61
C ASP A 36 -13.82 1.13 -9.56
N THR A 37 -13.46 0.77 -10.79
CA THR A 37 -12.98 1.72 -11.79
C THR A 37 -13.94 1.74 -12.95
N ASP A 38 -14.45 2.92 -13.29
CA ASP A 38 -15.19 3.11 -14.52
C ASP A 38 -14.31 2.76 -15.73
N PRO A 39 -14.89 2.15 -16.78
CA PRO A 39 -14.16 1.93 -18.02
C PRO A 39 -13.67 3.26 -18.59
N VAL A 40 -12.43 3.26 -19.08
CA VAL A 40 -11.86 4.42 -19.76
C VAL A 40 -12.70 4.72 -21.02
N PRO A 41 -13.07 5.99 -21.28
CA PRO A 41 -13.74 6.37 -22.52
C PRO A 41 -12.95 5.94 -23.76
N ASP A 42 -13.65 5.64 -24.85
CA ASP A 42 -13.02 5.28 -26.12
C ASP A 42 -12.02 6.35 -26.57
N PRO A 43 -10.71 6.03 -26.70
CA PRO A 43 -9.69 7.00 -27.07
C PRO A 43 -9.87 7.53 -28.50
N GLU A 44 -10.44 6.73 -29.40
CA GLU A 44 -10.67 7.11 -30.79
C GLU A 44 -11.92 7.99 -30.93
N GLY A 45 -12.76 8.06 -29.89
CA GLY A 45 -14.00 8.83 -29.89
C GLY A 45 -14.95 8.43 -31.02
N GLY A 46 -14.96 7.14 -31.38
CA GLY A 46 -15.75 6.62 -32.50
C GLY A 46 -15.22 6.97 -33.90
N ARG A 47 -13.96 7.40 -34.05
CA ARG A 47 -13.33 7.61 -35.36
C ARG A 47 -12.76 6.31 -35.91
N ASP A 48 -12.96 6.12 -37.21
CA ASP A 48 -12.34 5.04 -37.98
C ASP A 48 -11.17 5.63 -38.76
N THR A 49 -9.97 5.51 -38.19
CA THR A 49 -8.75 6.11 -38.73
C THR A 49 -8.32 5.47 -40.05
N ASP A 50 -8.62 4.18 -40.26
CA ASP A 50 -8.35 3.48 -41.51
C ASP A 50 -9.24 4.03 -42.64
N ARG A 51 -10.53 4.21 -42.36
CA ARG A 51 -11.46 4.85 -43.31
C ARG A 51 -11.04 6.29 -43.62
N ASP A 52 -10.68 7.07 -42.61
CA ASP A 52 -10.28 8.47 -42.78
C ASP A 52 -9.00 8.60 -43.62
N PHE A 53 -8.05 7.68 -43.42
CA PHE A 53 -6.82 7.62 -44.19
C PHE A 53 -7.10 7.33 -45.68
N LEU A 54 -7.93 6.32 -45.96
CA LEU A 54 -8.29 5.95 -47.34
C LEU A 54 -9.05 7.06 -48.07
N ILE A 55 -9.96 7.77 -47.40
CA ILE A 55 -10.64 8.94 -48.01
C ILE A 55 -9.64 10.05 -48.35
N ARG A 56 -8.65 10.28 -47.49
CA ARG A 56 -7.68 11.37 -47.65
C ARG A 56 -6.60 11.07 -48.69
N TYR A 57 -6.14 9.83 -48.78
CA TYR A 57 -4.94 9.47 -49.55
C TYR A 57 -5.16 8.31 -50.54
N GLY A 58 -6.30 7.63 -50.50
CA GLY A 58 -6.60 6.46 -51.34
C GLY A 58 -7.19 6.80 -52.72
N ALA A 59 -7.50 8.07 -53.01
CA ALA A 59 -7.79 8.52 -54.36
C ALA A 59 -6.48 8.87 -55.07
N LEU A 60 -5.83 7.84 -55.64
CA LEU A 60 -4.65 7.96 -56.49
C LEU A 60 -4.87 7.17 -57.78
#